data_AF-A0A7T6ZAI4-F1
#
_entry.id   AF-A0A7T6ZAI4-F1
#
_cell.length_a   1.000
_cell.length_b   1.000
_cell.length_c   1.000
_cell.angle_alpha   90.00
_cell.angle_beta   90.00
_cell.angle_gamma   90.00
#
_symmetry.space_group_name_H-M   'P 1'
#
loop_
_entity.id
_entity.type
_entity.pdbx_description
1 polymer ?
#
loop_
_entity_poly.entity_id
_entity_poly.type
_entity_poly.pdbx_seq_one_letter_code
_entity_poly.pdbx_strand_id
1 'polypeptide(L)'
;MKEYASIETYLDILKYHLHPLPEEEKKQQINEIRDHLYEIKDKSDSSEKKTLQSFVSPEKLADDILNEHYKAKKHSLDAHDTKFKLAFVSVIAPFGPLALPILHGEFNASIAGIMTVFLLQLIVGTVSFFGYFKSNLNQQRLKYLRQGILTMLLVIALPLFFYGWRIGQDDFISTFSTIYLIIFFIIFSFYIMSLRILYKRKIINYY
;
A
#
# COMPACT_ATOMS: atom_id res chain seq x y z
N MET A 1 35.32 17.94 -24.15
CA MET A 1 34.71 18.51 -22.93
C MET A 1 33.75 19.61 -23.38
N LYS A 2 32.48 19.56 -22.97
CA LYS A 2 31.56 20.68 -23.25
C LYS A 2 32.01 21.87 -22.39
N GLU A 3 32.37 22.97 -23.01
CA GLU A 3 32.61 24.23 -22.30
C GLU A 3 31.27 24.92 -22.08
N TYR A 4 30.92 25.17 -20.82
CA TYR A 4 29.77 25.98 -20.47
C TYR A 4 30.18 27.46 -20.45
N ALA A 5 29.39 28.31 -21.12
CA ALA A 5 29.72 29.73 -21.27
C ALA A 5 29.59 30.51 -19.95
N SER A 6 28.65 30.11 -19.08
CA SER A 6 28.38 30.73 -17.78
C SER A 6 27.65 29.76 -16.84
N ILE A 7 27.60 30.12 -15.55
CA ILE A 7 26.81 29.38 -14.54
C ILE A 7 25.33 29.31 -14.95
N GLU A 8 24.76 30.39 -15.47
CA GLU A 8 23.36 30.37 -15.91
C GLU A 8 23.13 29.42 -17.10
N THR A 9 24.09 29.33 -18.04
CA THR A 9 24.01 28.35 -19.15
C THR A 9 24.01 26.92 -18.62
N TYR A 10 24.82 26.64 -17.59
CA TYR A 10 24.84 25.34 -16.92
C TYR A 10 23.49 25.04 -16.24
N LEU A 11 22.93 26.00 -15.52
CA LEU A 11 21.66 25.86 -14.81
C LEU A 11 20.48 25.69 -15.75
N ASP A 12 20.48 26.35 -16.90
CA ASP A 12 19.43 26.18 -17.92
C ASP A 12 19.45 24.77 -18.52
N ILE A 13 20.63 24.22 -18.79
CA ILE A 13 20.79 22.83 -19.25
C ILE A 13 20.30 21.87 -18.16
N LEU A 14 20.73 22.07 -16.91
CA LEU A 14 20.27 21.27 -15.78
C LEU A 14 18.74 21.32 -15.64
N LYS A 15 18.14 22.51 -15.70
CA LYS A 15 16.69 22.72 -15.62
C LYS A 15 15.93 22.00 -16.73
N TYR A 16 16.48 21.99 -17.94
CA TYR A 16 15.93 21.25 -19.07
C TYR A 16 15.91 19.74 -18.79
N HIS A 17 17.00 19.20 -18.23
CA HIS A 17 17.08 17.77 -17.88
C HIS A 17 16.22 17.41 -16.66
N LEU A 18 15.97 18.34 -15.73
CA LEU A 18 15.07 18.17 -14.59
C LEU A 18 13.58 18.33 -14.93
N HIS A 19 13.19 18.43 -16.21
CA HIS A 19 11.78 18.55 -16.61
C HIS A 19 10.81 17.51 -16.00
N PRO A 20 11.20 16.26 -15.65
CA PRO A 20 10.28 15.31 -15.03
C PRO A 20 9.89 15.63 -13.58
N LEU A 21 10.61 16.53 -12.90
CA LEU A 21 10.30 16.94 -11.53
C LEU A 21 9.15 17.96 -11.48
N PRO A 22 8.37 17.99 -10.38
CA PRO A 22 7.45 19.08 -10.09
C PRO A 22 8.15 20.44 -10.10
N GLU A 23 7.43 21.50 -10.52
CA GLU A 23 8.02 22.84 -10.67
C GLU A 23 8.61 23.41 -9.36
N GLU A 24 8.03 23.10 -8.21
CA GLU A 24 8.56 23.57 -6.92
C GLU A 24 9.87 22.87 -6.54
N GLU A 25 9.92 21.54 -6.65
CA GLU A 25 11.15 20.76 -6.41
C GLU A 25 12.25 21.16 -7.40
N LYS A 26 11.89 21.35 -8.68
CA LYS A 26 12.80 21.82 -9.71
C LYS A 26 13.40 23.18 -9.36
N LYS A 27 12.58 24.15 -8.92
CA LYS A 27 13.07 25.46 -8.48
C LYS A 27 14.00 25.35 -7.28
N GLN A 28 13.64 24.53 -6.30
CA GLN A 28 14.48 24.32 -5.11
C GLN A 28 15.85 23.77 -5.50
N GLN A 29 15.89 22.70 -6.30
CA GLN A 29 17.14 22.07 -6.76
C GLN A 29 18.02 23.03 -7.57
N ILE A 30 17.42 23.82 -8.48
CA ILE A 30 18.15 24.82 -9.26
C ILE A 30 18.73 25.92 -8.36
N ASN A 31 17.99 26.36 -7.35
CA ASN A 31 18.47 27.39 -6.43
C ASN A 31 19.61 26.87 -5.54
N GLU A 32 19.48 25.67 -4.96
CA GLU A 32 20.54 25.06 -4.16
C GLU A 32 21.85 24.89 -4.96
N ILE A 33 21.74 24.45 -6.21
CA ILE A 33 22.91 24.26 -7.08
C ILE A 33 23.48 25.61 -7.53
N ARG A 34 22.64 26.61 -7.80
CA ARG A 34 23.08 27.97 -8.08
C ARG A 34 23.91 28.52 -6.92
N ASP A 35 23.38 28.45 -5.71
CA ASP A 35 24.03 28.96 -4.51
C ASP A 35 25.38 28.26 -4.28
N HIS A 36 25.42 26.94 -4.45
CA HIS A 36 26.65 26.16 -4.34
C HIS A 36 27.70 26.53 -5.40
N LEU A 37 27.31 26.76 -6.65
CA LEU A 37 28.23 27.15 -7.72
C LEU A 37 28.84 28.54 -7.48
N TYR A 38 28.04 29.51 -6.99
CA TYR A 38 28.55 30.83 -6.62
C TYR A 38 29.45 30.76 -5.37
N GLU A 39 29.09 29.95 -4.37
CA GLU A 39 29.93 29.75 -3.19
C GLU A 39 31.31 29.16 -3.55
N ILE A 40 31.36 28.19 -4.46
CA ILE A 40 32.64 27.64 -4.95
C ILE A 40 33.43 28.72 -5.67
N LYS A 41 32.80 29.46 -6.60
CA LYS A 41 33.44 30.55 -7.35
C LYS A 41 34.08 31.59 -6.42
N ASP A 42 33.35 32.01 -5.40
CA ASP A 42 33.80 33.03 -4.44
C ASP A 42 34.92 32.52 -3.52
N LYS A 43 34.89 31.23 -3.14
CA LYS A 43 35.92 30.62 -2.29
C LYS A 43 37.23 30.33 -3.01
N SER A 44 37.19 29.96 -4.29
CA SER A 44 38.40 29.60 -5.05
C SER A 44 38.97 30.75 -5.88
N ASP A 45 38.38 31.95 -5.80
CA ASP A 45 38.73 33.14 -6.62
C ASP A 45 38.92 32.76 -8.10
N SER A 46 38.12 31.80 -8.55
CA SER A 46 38.30 31.11 -9.82
C SER A 46 37.30 31.63 -10.83
N SER A 47 37.72 31.71 -12.10
CA SER A 47 36.79 32.05 -13.17
C SER A 47 35.65 31.04 -13.25
N GLU A 48 34.46 31.49 -13.65
CA GLU A 48 33.27 30.62 -13.79
C GLU A 48 33.56 29.37 -14.61
N LYS A 49 34.35 29.51 -15.68
CA LYS A 49 34.77 28.39 -16.52
C LYS A 49 35.55 27.33 -15.74
N LYS A 50 36.45 27.73 -14.84
CA LYS A 50 37.21 26.78 -14.00
C LYS A 50 36.30 26.08 -12.99
N THR A 51 35.38 26.83 -12.37
CA THR A 51 34.38 26.27 -11.44
C THR A 51 33.49 25.24 -12.14
N LEU A 52 33.02 25.54 -13.35
CA LEU A 52 32.15 24.63 -14.11
C LEU A 52 32.89 23.41 -14.68
N GLN A 53 34.19 23.52 -14.94
CA GLN A 53 35.02 22.39 -15.38
C GLN A 53 35.33 21.39 -14.26
N SER A 54 35.44 21.86 -13.01
CA SER A 54 35.65 20.99 -11.84
C SER A 54 34.35 20.41 -11.29
N PHE A 55 33.21 21.02 -11.63
CA PHE A 55 31.89 20.54 -11.23
C PHE A 55 31.42 19.38 -12.10
N VAL A 56 30.45 18.61 -11.58
CA VAL A 56 29.85 17.52 -12.34
C VAL A 56 29.07 18.08 -13.54
N SER A 57 28.98 17.34 -14.64
CA SER A 57 28.17 17.77 -15.80
C SER A 57 26.68 17.88 -15.43
N PRO A 58 25.93 18.86 -15.99
CA PRO A 58 24.52 19.06 -15.68
C PRO A 58 23.66 17.84 -16.04
N GLU A 59 24.03 17.08 -17.07
CA GLU A 59 23.33 15.84 -17.43
C GLU A 59 23.46 14.76 -16.34
N LYS A 60 24.69 14.53 -15.85
CA LYS A 60 24.95 13.58 -14.76
C LYS A 60 24.30 14.02 -13.45
N LEU A 61 24.34 15.32 -13.14
CA LEU A 61 23.67 15.85 -11.94
C LEU A 61 22.15 15.66 -12.01
N ALA A 62 21.56 15.91 -13.18
CA ALA A 62 20.14 15.66 -13.40
C ALA A 62 19.79 14.18 -13.21
N ASP A 63 20.61 13.27 -13.75
CA ASP A 63 20.42 11.84 -13.57
C ASP A 63 20.49 11.43 -12.09
N ASP A 64 21.45 11.96 -11.32
CA ASP A 64 21.60 11.67 -9.89
C ASP A 64 20.37 12.16 -9.10
N ILE A 65 19.92 13.40 -9.33
CA ILE A 65 18.73 13.99 -8.69
C ILE A 65 17.46 13.22 -9.05
N LEU A 66 17.26 12.90 -10.34
CA LEU A 66 16.10 12.15 -10.79
C LEU A 66 16.09 10.74 -10.21
N ASN A 67 17.25 10.07 -10.17
CA ASN A 67 17.37 8.74 -9.56
C ASN A 67 17.01 8.76 -8.07
N GLU A 68 17.44 9.78 -7.34
CA GLU A 68 17.08 9.94 -5.92
C GLU A 68 15.58 10.21 -5.75
N HIS A 69 15.00 11.13 -6.53
CA HIS A 69 13.56 11.42 -6.51
C HIS A 69 12.74 10.16 -6.81
N TYR A 70 13.09 9.40 -7.85
CA TYR A 70 12.38 8.18 -8.21
C TYR A 70 12.55 7.07 -7.17
N LYS A 71 13.72 6.95 -6.53
CA LYS A 71 13.92 6.01 -5.42
C LYS A 71 13.06 6.38 -4.21
N ALA A 72 13.05 7.65 -3.82
CA ALA A 72 12.22 8.14 -2.71
C ALA A 72 10.72 7.92 -2.97
N LYS A 73 10.27 8.24 -4.19
CA LYS A 73 8.89 8.01 -4.64
C LYS A 73 8.52 6.53 -4.69
N LYS A 74 9.43 5.67 -5.17
CA LYS A 74 9.21 4.22 -5.17
C LYS A 74 9.10 3.67 -3.74
N HIS A 75 9.99 4.08 -2.85
CA HIS A 75 9.97 3.66 -1.45
C HIS A 75 8.67 4.10 -0.73
N SER A 76 8.19 5.31 -1.00
CA SER A 76 6.93 5.80 -0.41
C SER A 76 5.69 5.05 -0.93
N LEU A 77 5.68 4.69 -2.22
CA LEU A 77 4.64 3.85 -2.83
C LEU A 77 4.66 2.42 -2.28
N ASP A 78 5.83 1.79 -2.17
CA ASP A 78 6.01 0.42 -1.66
C ASP A 78 5.61 0.32 -0.18
N ALA A 79 5.97 1.32 0.65
CA ALA A 79 5.57 1.39 2.04
C ALA A 79 4.05 1.55 2.19
N HIS A 80 3.41 2.36 1.34
CA HIS A 80 1.96 2.52 1.33
C HIS A 80 1.24 1.24 0.88
N ASP A 81 1.79 0.50 -0.08
CA ASP A 81 1.21 -0.76 -0.54
C ASP A 81 1.38 -1.89 0.49
N THR A 82 2.44 -1.85 1.30
CA THR A 82 2.61 -2.78 2.43
C THR A 82 1.56 -2.54 3.52
N LYS A 83 1.30 -1.28 3.89
CA LYS A 83 0.23 -0.93 4.85
C LYS A 83 -1.16 -1.33 4.33
N PHE A 84 -1.41 -1.14 3.03
CA PHE A 84 -2.64 -1.60 2.40
C PHE A 84 -2.81 -3.12 2.52
N LYS A 85 -1.77 -3.89 2.17
CA LYS A 85 -1.80 -5.37 2.28
C LYS A 85 -2.07 -5.82 3.71
N LEU A 86 -1.40 -5.21 4.70
CA LEU A 86 -1.61 -5.54 6.09
C LEU A 86 -3.06 -5.27 6.53
N ALA A 87 -3.60 -4.09 6.21
CA ALA A 87 -4.99 -3.76 6.51
C ALA A 87 -5.97 -4.74 5.83
N PHE A 88 -5.69 -5.10 4.57
CA PHE A 88 -6.53 -6.03 3.81
C PHE A 88 -6.48 -7.46 4.33
N VAL A 89 -5.29 -7.97 4.67
CA VAL A 89 -5.13 -9.29 5.30
C VAL A 89 -5.81 -9.33 6.66
N SER A 90 -5.73 -8.25 7.44
CA SER A 90 -6.44 -8.13 8.73
C SER A 90 -7.97 -8.13 8.59
N VAL A 91 -8.52 -7.91 7.40
CA VAL A 91 -9.96 -8.10 7.13
C VAL A 91 -10.28 -9.55 6.78
N ILE A 92 -9.41 -10.23 6.03
CA ILE A 92 -9.70 -11.58 5.50
C ILE A 92 -9.29 -12.69 6.47
N ALA A 93 -8.08 -12.62 7.02
CA ALA A 93 -7.50 -13.68 7.84
C ALA A 93 -8.34 -14.07 9.06
N PRO A 94 -8.99 -13.13 9.79
CA PRO A 94 -9.82 -13.47 10.95
C PRO A 94 -10.95 -14.47 10.66
N PHE A 95 -11.49 -14.52 9.44
CA PHE A 95 -12.59 -15.43 9.12
C PHE A 95 -12.26 -16.92 9.28
N GLY A 96 -10.98 -17.31 9.19
CA GLY A 96 -10.57 -18.69 9.45
C GLY A 96 -10.76 -19.07 10.92
N PRO A 97 -10.04 -18.44 11.86
CA PRO A 97 -10.19 -18.68 13.30
C PRO A 97 -11.61 -18.39 13.82
N LEU A 98 -12.32 -17.42 13.24
CA LEU A 98 -13.70 -17.13 13.62
C LEU A 98 -14.67 -18.29 13.29
N ALA A 99 -14.27 -19.27 12.47
CA ALA A 99 -15.08 -20.46 12.22
C ALA A 99 -14.91 -21.55 13.31
N LEU A 100 -13.91 -21.45 14.19
CA LEU A 100 -13.60 -22.48 15.20
C LEU A 100 -14.73 -22.82 16.19
N PRO A 101 -15.61 -21.88 16.63
CA PRO A 101 -16.73 -22.24 17.50
C PRO A 101 -17.68 -23.26 16.86
N ILE A 102 -17.79 -23.26 15.52
CA ILE A 102 -18.62 -24.22 14.79
C ILE A 102 -18.07 -25.64 14.97
N LEU A 103 -16.74 -25.78 14.94
CA LEU A 103 -16.05 -27.06 15.13
C LEU A 103 -16.19 -27.58 16.58
N HIS A 104 -16.14 -26.70 17.57
CA HIS A 104 -16.20 -27.08 18.98
C HIS A 104 -17.63 -27.28 19.48
N GLY A 105 -18.62 -26.68 18.85
CA GLY A 105 -20.02 -26.79 19.25
C GLY A 105 -20.40 -25.97 20.49
N GLU A 106 -19.44 -25.25 21.06
CA GLU A 106 -19.60 -24.43 22.26
C GLU A 106 -18.65 -23.24 22.26
N PHE A 107 -18.90 -22.30 23.18
CA PHE A 107 -18.05 -21.14 23.41
C PHE A 107 -17.41 -21.24 24.80
N ASN A 108 -16.20 -21.80 24.87
CA ASN A 108 -15.45 -21.92 26.13
C ASN A 108 -14.40 -20.79 26.28
N ALA A 109 -13.82 -20.65 27.48
CA ALA A 109 -12.90 -19.56 27.80
C ALA A 109 -11.64 -19.53 26.90
N SER A 110 -11.13 -20.70 26.51
CA SER A 110 -9.97 -20.82 25.62
C SER A 110 -10.29 -20.31 24.21
N ILE A 111 -11.44 -20.68 23.65
CA ILE A 111 -11.91 -20.19 22.35
C ILE A 111 -12.18 -18.69 22.44
N ALA A 112 -12.84 -18.23 23.50
CA ALA A 112 -13.18 -16.82 23.71
C ALA A 112 -11.95 -15.90 23.60
N GLY A 113 -10.85 -16.25 24.29
CA GLY A 113 -9.61 -15.46 24.25
C GLY A 113 -9.02 -15.35 22.85
N ILE A 114 -8.99 -16.46 22.10
CA ILE A 114 -8.51 -16.49 20.71
C ILE A 114 -9.42 -15.62 19.82
N MET A 115 -10.74 -15.76 19.97
CA MET A 115 -11.70 -14.99 19.17
C MET A 115 -11.58 -13.49 19.42
N THR A 116 -11.35 -13.06 20.66
CA THR A 116 -11.20 -11.63 20.97
C THR A 116 -10.06 -11.00 20.18
N VAL A 117 -8.91 -11.68 20.06
CA VAL A 117 -7.77 -11.18 19.28
C VAL A 117 -8.14 -11.04 17.81
N PHE A 118 -8.78 -12.05 17.22
CA PHE A 118 -9.17 -12.01 15.81
C PHE A 118 -10.33 -11.05 15.52
N LEU A 119 -11.25 -10.85 16.47
CA LEU A 119 -12.29 -9.82 16.37
C LEU A 119 -11.67 -8.42 16.42
N LEU A 120 -10.73 -8.17 17.31
CA LEU A 120 -10.00 -6.90 17.36
C LEU A 120 -9.21 -6.68 16.08
N GLN A 121 -8.53 -7.70 15.57
CA GLN A 121 -7.84 -7.64 14.27
C GLN A 121 -8.81 -7.30 13.14
N LEU A 122 -9.98 -7.95 13.11
CA LEU A 122 -11.03 -7.69 12.11
C LEU A 122 -11.54 -6.25 12.21
N ILE A 123 -11.82 -5.74 13.40
CA ILE A 123 -12.30 -4.37 13.62
C ILE A 123 -11.25 -3.36 13.18
N VAL A 124 -10.01 -3.48 13.65
CA VAL A 124 -8.90 -2.58 13.29
C VAL A 124 -8.62 -2.63 11.79
N GLY A 125 -8.59 -3.83 11.22
CA GLY A 125 -8.43 -4.04 9.78
C GLY A 125 -9.55 -3.37 8.98
N THR A 126 -10.79 -3.50 9.43
CA THR A 126 -11.98 -2.95 8.76
C THR A 126 -12.00 -1.43 8.81
N VAL A 127 -11.77 -0.84 9.98
CA VAL A 127 -11.67 0.63 10.13
C VAL A 127 -10.54 1.15 9.25
N SER A 128 -9.36 0.54 9.30
CA SER A 128 -8.21 0.96 8.49
C SER A 128 -8.48 0.83 6.99
N PHE A 129 -9.03 -0.30 6.55
CA PHE A 129 -9.26 -0.60 5.14
C PHE A 129 -10.38 0.25 4.55
N PHE A 130 -11.56 0.22 5.16
CA PHE A 130 -12.74 0.92 4.64
C PHE A 130 -12.74 2.42 4.96
N GLY A 131 -12.07 2.85 6.03
CA GLY A 131 -11.96 4.25 6.42
C GLY A 131 -10.88 5.00 5.62
N TYR A 132 -9.67 4.45 5.50
CA TYR A 132 -8.53 5.15 4.91
C TYR A 132 -8.17 4.68 3.50
N PHE A 133 -8.12 3.37 3.26
CA PHE A 133 -7.61 2.83 1.99
C PHE A 133 -8.65 2.75 0.87
N LYS A 134 -9.95 2.80 1.20
CA LYS A 134 -11.06 2.81 0.24
C LYS A 134 -10.96 3.91 -0.82
N SER A 135 -10.54 5.12 -0.44
CA SER A 135 -10.41 6.27 -1.35
C SER A 135 -9.15 6.17 -2.22
N ASN A 136 -8.10 5.55 -1.70
CA ASN A 136 -6.74 5.49 -2.25
C ASN A 136 -6.46 4.18 -3.03
N LEU A 137 -7.43 3.65 -3.78
CA LEU A 137 -7.21 2.44 -4.58
C LEU A 137 -6.48 2.77 -5.90
N ASN A 138 -5.32 2.14 -6.11
CA ASN A 138 -4.54 2.16 -7.36
C ASN A 138 -4.68 0.81 -8.10
N GLN A 139 -4.12 0.68 -9.31
CA GLN A 139 -4.21 -0.56 -10.09
C GLN A 139 -3.60 -1.79 -9.39
N GLN A 140 -2.51 -1.63 -8.64
CA GLN A 140 -1.90 -2.75 -7.90
C GLN A 140 -2.80 -3.21 -6.76
N ARG A 141 -3.36 -2.28 -5.98
CA ARG A 141 -4.33 -2.54 -4.90
C ARG A 141 -5.60 -3.20 -5.41
N LEU A 142 -6.06 -2.85 -6.61
CA LEU A 142 -7.19 -3.52 -7.25
C LEU A 142 -6.89 -4.99 -7.59
N LYS A 143 -5.65 -5.34 -7.96
CA LYS A 143 -5.24 -6.75 -8.15
C LYS A 143 -5.32 -7.51 -6.83
N TYR A 144 -4.80 -6.94 -5.74
CA TYR A 144 -4.90 -7.54 -4.41
C TYR A 144 -6.35 -7.70 -3.95
N LEU A 145 -7.20 -6.68 -4.17
CA LEU A 145 -8.62 -6.74 -3.84
C LEU A 145 -9.33 -7.87 -4.58
N ARG A 146 -9.09 -8.02 -5.89
CA ARG A 146 -9.63 -9.12 -6.70
C ARG A 146 -9.18 -10.48 -6.15
N GLN A 147 -7.88 -10.62 -5.87
CA GLN A 147 -7.33 -11.86 -5.35
C GLN A 147 -7.93 -12.21 -3.98
N GLY A 148 -8.06 -11.24 -3.07
CA GLY A 148 -8.64 -11.50 -1.76
C GLY A 148 -10.15 -11.81 -1.80
N ILE A 149 -10.91 -11.27 -2.76
CA ILE A 149 -12.31 -11.71 -2.98
C ILE A 149 -12.34 -13.21 -3.34
N LEU A 150 -11.43 -13.68 -4.20
CA LEU A 150 -11.31 -15.10 -4.53
C LEU A 150 -10.89 -15.93 -3.30
N THR A 151 -9.91 -15.45 -2.53
CA THR A 151 -9.47 -16.11 -1.29
C THR A 151 -10.61 -16.22 -0.30
N MET A 152 -11.40 -15.15 -0.08
CA MET A 152 -12.57 -15.21 0.81
C MET A 152 -13.53 -16.30 0.34
N LEU A 153 -13.86 -16.36 -0.96
CA LEU A 153 -14.74 -17.41 -1.48
C LEU A 153 -14.23 -18.83 -1.21
N LEU A 154 -12.92 -19.05 -1.08
CA LEU A 154 -12.38 -20.35 -0.64
C LEU A 154 -12.55 -20.56 0.87
N VAL A 155 -12.37 -19.50 1.66
CA VAL A 155 -12.53 -19.53 3.13
C VAL A 155 -13.96 -19.92 3.55
N ILE A 156 -14.99 -19.69 2.71
CA ILE A 156 -16.36 -20.13 3.01
C ILE A 156 -16.51 -21.65 3.13
N ALA A 157 -15.61 -22.43 2.52
CA ALA A 157 -15.63 -23.88 2.63
C ALA A 157 -15.27 -24.35 4.05
N LEU A 158 -14.50 -23.56 4.79
CA LEU A 158 -14.02 -23.89 6.13
C LEU A 158 -15.16 -24.05 7.16
N PRO A 159 -16.07 -23.06 7.36
CA PRO A 159 -17.17 -23.22 8.31
C PRO A 159 -18.14 -24.34 7.91
N LEU A 160 -18.34 -24.60 6.61
CA LEU A 160 -19.14 -25.74 6.13
C LEU A 160 -18.49 -27.08 6.48
N PHE A 161 -17.18 -27.18 6.26
CA PHE A 161 -16.41 -28.36 6.62
C PHE A 161 -16.46 -28.62 8.13
N PHE A 162 -16.25 -27.60 8.96
CA PHE A 162 -16.34 -27.73 10.42
C PHE A 162 -17.74 -28.13 10.90
N TYR A 163 -18.78 -27.56 10.28
CA TYR A 163 -20.16 -27.91 10.60
C TYR A 163 -20.48 -29.37 10.25
N GLY A 164 -20.09 -29.82 9.06
CA GLY A 164 -20.28 -31.21 8.63
C GLY A 164 -19.47 -32.20 9.47
N TRP A 165 -18.22 -31.86 9.79
CA TRP A 165 -17.38 -32.65 10.70
C TRP A 165 -18.03 -32.82 12.07
N ARG A 166 -18.60 -31.76 12.62
CA ARG A 166 -19.24 -31.79 13.93
C ARG A 166 -20.47 -32.70 13.95
N ILE A 167 -21.33 -32.60 12.93
CA ILE A 167 -22.50 -33.48 12.80
C ILE A 167 -22.07 -34.95 12.75
N GLY A 168 -20.97 -35.26 12.05
CA GLY A 168 -20.45 -36.62 11.98
C GLY A 168 -19.81 -37.15 13.27
N GLN A 169 -19.45 -36.28 14.23
CA GLN A 169 -18.93 -36.73 15.54
C GLN A 169 -20.03 -36.89 16.58
N ASP A 170 -21.00 -35.99 16.60
CA ASP A 170 -22.00 -35.93 17.68
C ASP A 170 -23.28 -36.71 17.35
N ASP A 171 -23.50 -37.13 16.10
CA ASP A 171 -24.76 -37.73 15.60
C ASP A 171 -26.02 -36.85 15.80
N PHE A 172 -25.87 -35.61 16.29
CA PHE A 172 -26.93 -34.62 16.41
C PHE A 172 -26.48 -33.25 15.91
N ILE A 173 -27.46 -32.45 15.50
CA ILE A 173 -27.25 -31.07 15.06
C ILE A 173 -27.19 -30.16 16.29
N SER A 174 -26.03 -29.58 16.58
CA SER A 174 -25.90 -28.58 17.63
C SER A 174 -26.62 -27.29 17.24
N THR A 175 -27.60 -26.86 18.06
CA THR A 175 -28.30 -25.58 17.92
C THR A 175 -27.30 -24.41 17.93
N PHE A 176 -26.27 -24.48 18.76
CA PHE A 176 -25.22 -23.45 18.83
C PHE A 176 -24.47 -23.34 17.51
N SER A 177 -23.92 -24.46 16.99
CA SER A 177 -23.19 -24.45 15.72
C SER A 177 -24.05 -23.96 14.56
N THR A 178 -25.34 -24.31 14.56
CA THR A 178 -26.30 -23.88 13.53
C THR A 178 -26.52 -22.37 13.55
N ILE A 179 -26.84 -21.80 14.72
CA ILE A 179 -27.05 -20.36 14.87
C ILE A 179 -25.77 -19.60 14.54
N TYR A 180 -24.62 -20.08 15.04
CA TYR A 180 -23.32 -19.47 14.78
C TYR A 180 -22.99 -19.46 13.29
N LEU A 181 -23.21 -20.57 12.57
CA LEU A 181 -22.98 -20.67 11.13
C LEU A 181 -23.83 -19.65 10.34
N ILE A 182 -25.10 -19.47 10.72
CA ILE A 182 -25.99 -18.48 10.09
C ILE A 182 -25.42 -17.06 10.29
N ILE A 183 -25.07 -16.69 11.53
CA ILE A 183 -24.48 -15.38 11.83
C ILE A 183 -23.18 -15.18 11.07
N PHE A 184 -22.32 -16.20 11.03
CA PHE A 184 -21.07 -16.17 10.29
C PHE A 184 -21.31 -15.87 8.81
N PHE A 185 -22.27 -16.54 8.15
CA PHE A 185 -22.58 -16.28 6.75
C PHE A 185 -23.16 -14.91 6.49
N ILE A 186 -23.98 -14.38 7.39
CA ILE A 186 -24.50 -13.02 7.26
C ILE A 186 -23.34 -12.01 7.25
N ILE A 187 -22.43 -12.09 8.24
CA ILE A 187 -21.27 -11.20 8.34
C ILE A 187 -20.35 -11.39 7.12
N PHE A 188 -20.03 -12.64 6.78
CA PHE A 188 -19.16 -12.96 5.66
C PHE A 188 -19.72 -12.45 4.32
N SER A 189 -21.02 -12.63 4.07
CA SER A 189 -21.71 -12.13 2.88
C SER A 189 -21.63 -10.61 2.79
N PHE A 190 -21.85 -9.91 3.91
CA PHE A 190 -21.72 -8.45 3.98
C PHE A 190 -20.30 -7.98 3.60
N TYR A 191 -19.25 -8.66 4.07
CA TYR A 191 -17.87 -8.34 3.69
C TYR A 191 -17.59 -8.58 2.20
N ILE A 192 -17.95 -9.74 1.66
CA ILE A 192 -17.78 -10.01 0.24
C ILE A 192 -18.52 -8.98 -0.62
N MET A 193 -19.76 -8.65 -0.26
CA MET A 193 -20.55 -7.67 -0.99
C MET A 193 -19.88 -6.30 -0.95
N SER A 194 -19.40 -5.87 0.23
CA SER A 194 -18.68 -4.61 0.40
C SER A 194 -17.42 -4.54 -0.45
N LEU A 195 -16.58 -5.60 -0.45
CA LEU A 195 -15.38 -5.66 -1.28
C LEU A 195 -15.71 -5.66 -2.79
N ARG A 196 -16.77 -6.37 -3.21
CA ARG A 196 -17.23 -6.38 -4.60
C ARG A 196 -17.72 -5.02 -5.06
N ILE A 197 -18.49 -4.31 -4.23
CA ILE A 197 -18.96 -2.95 -4.53
C ILE A 197 -17.77 -2.01 -4.70
N LEU A 198 -16.78 -2.08 -3.80
CA LEU A 198 -15.56 -1.28 -3.91
C LEU A 198 -14.78 -1.56 -5.20
N TYR A 199 -14.62 -2.84 -5.53
CA TYR A 199 -13.93 -3.27 -6.75
C TYR A 199 -14.63 -2.73 -8.01
N LYS A 200 -15.96 -2.94 -8.13
CA LYS A 200 -16.75 -2.48 -9.28
C LYS A 200 -16.73 -0.96 -9.43
N ARG A 201 -16.93 -0.22 -8.33
CA ARG A 201 -16.99 1.25 -8.37
C ARG A 201 -15.69 1.87 -8.88
N LYS A 202 -14.53 1.30 -8.56
CA LYS A 202 -13.24 1.85 -8.99
C LYS A 202 -12.86 1.43 -10.41
N ILE A 203 -13.20 0.23 -10.86
CA ILE A 203 -12.95 -0.18 -12.26
C ILE A 203 -13.66 0.72 -13.26
N ILE A 204 -14.92 1.09 -12.97
CA ILE A 204 -15.71 2.00 -13.83
C ILE A 204 -15.09 3.42 -13.89
N ASN A 205 -14.25 3.81 -12.92
CA ASN A 205 -13.57 5.11 -12.95
C ASN A 205 -12.19 5.06 -13.64
N TYR A 206 -11.68 3.86 -13.96
CA TYR A 206 -10.38 3.68 -14.63
C TYR A 206 -10.52 3.41 -16.13
N TYR A 207 -11.74 3.17 -16.63
CA TYR A 207 -12.12 3.01 -18.03
C TYR A 207 -13.18 4.02 -18.39
#